data_AF-A0A367M343-F1
#
_entry.id   AF-A0A367M343-F1
#
_cell.length_a   1.000
_cell.length_b   1.000
_cell.length_c   1.000
_cell.angle_alpha   90.00
_cell.angle_beta   90.00
_cell.angle_gamma   90.00
#
_symmetry.space_group_name_H-M   'P 1'
#
loop_
_entity.id
_entity.type
_entity.pdbx_description
1 polymer ?
#
loop_
_entity_poly.entity_id
_entity_poly.type
_entity_poly.pdbx_seq_one_letter_code
_entity_poly.pdbx_strand_id
1 'polypeptide(L)'
;KLGKAAAAAAGKARDALAKNLPDTAKKSLQRRFEPLHRLLDDNNGPAADLTPLLQALNELQLQLAGLARASQPEQAAFDMAKSRMGGQRDALSNLRNASARLPRPLGGWFSVLAEDAWRLVLGDAYLYLNQRYQSELYGFYSKAINKRYPFNAHSASDVAVSDFREFFKAQGVAERFFETYMRPFVSGDPGSYRLRSVDGYSLPMSKVYLDQMGTAQVIRQSFFAENPAEPQVRFRLEPYTLDPGVSRAEFRFDGQSMEYRHGPIVPMSFKWPSDADGGRTSLVLEKMAGRPVGIERNTGPWSLFRLFDLMQTEYLSGRDVMVLKADLGGLRANYLLLAQRTPNPFDLAVLRSFRMPVQL
;
A
#
# COMPACT_ATOMS: atom_id res chain seq x y z
N LYS A 1 40.61 -66.05 26.58
CA LYS A 1 41.48 -65.24 27.50
C LYS A 1 42.13 -64.03 26.81
N LEU A 2 42.33 -64.02 25.48
CA LEU A 2 42.94 -62.91 24.73
C LEU A 2 42.10 -61.60 24.66
N GLY A 3 40.76 -61.68 24.57
CA GLY A 3 39.90 -60.49 24.50
C GLY A 3 39.87 -59.62 25.78
N LYS A 4 40.01 -60.23 26.96
CA LYS A 4 40.09 -59.48 28.25
C LYS A 4 41.42 -58.73 28.41
N ALA A 5 42.51 -59.27 27.85
CA ALA A 5 43.81 -58.61 27.87
C ALA A 5 43.86 -57.41 26.92
N ALA A 6 43.24 -57.53 25.72
CA ALA A 6 43.11 -56.42 24.78
C ALA A 6 42.23 -55.28 25.32
N ALA A 7 41.12 -55.59 25.98
CA ALA A 7 40.27 -54.60 26.62
C ALA A 7 40.95 -53.90 27.82
N ALA A 8 41.71 -54.64 28.63
CA ALA A 8 42.50 -54.07 29.73
C ALA A 8 43.68 -53.21 29.23
N ALA A 9 44.30 -53.58 28.11
CA ALA A 9 45.34 -52.78 27.46
C ALA A 9 44.77 -51.51 26.83
N ALA A 10 43.60 -51.58 26.20
CA ALA A 10 42.90 -50.41 25.66
C ALA A 10 42.41 -49.46 26.77
N GLY A 11 41.93 -49.98 27.90
CA GLY A 11 41.59 -49.19 29.09
C GLY A 11 42.80 -48.49 29.69
N LYS A 12 43.91 -49.22 29.90
CA LYS A 12 45.18 -48.63 30.39
C LYS A 12 45.78 -47.63 29.41
N ALA A 13 45.64 -47.82 28.10
CA ALA A 13 46.09 -46.88 27.09
C ALA A 13 45.24 -45.59 27.08
N ARG A 14 43.92 -45.69 27.26
CA ARG A 14 43.04 -44.52 27.46
C ARG A 14 43.38 -43.77 28.75
N ASP A 15 43.59 -44.47 29.85
CA ASP A 15 43.93 -43.85 31.14
C ASP A 15 45.34 -43.24 31.14
N ALA A 16 46.29 -43.83 30.40
CA ALA A 16 47.63 -43.28 30.19
C ALA A 16 47.63 -42.07 29.26
N LEU A 17 46.81 -42.08 28.20
CA LEU A 17 46.57 -40.89 27.37
C LEU A 17 45.85 -39.77 28.15
N ALA A 18 44.93 -40.12 29.04
CA ALA A 18 44.27 -39.19 29.95
C ALA A 18 45.24 -38.57 30.97
N LYS A 19 46.19 -39.37 31.50
CA LYS A 19 47.25 -38.91 32.41
C LYS A 19 48.36 -38.10 31.73
N ASN A 20 48.65 -38.36 30.46
CA ASN A 20 49.70 -37.69 29.68
C ASN A 20 49.19 -36.62 28.72
N LEU A 21 47.88 -36.30 28.74
CA LEU A 21 47.39 -35.07 28.13
C LEU A 21 48.14 -33.92 28.80
N PRO A 22 48.95 -33.14 28.06
CA PRO A 22 49.68 -32.04 28.63
C PRO A 22 48.70 -31.16 29.41
N ASP A 23 49.09 -30.68 30.59
CA ASP A 23 48.26 -29.79 31.41
C ASP A 23 47.75 -28.57 30.60
N THR A 24 48.50 -28.23 29.54
CA THR A 24 48.15 -27.30 28.45
C THR A 24 46.91 -27.70 27.64
N ALA A 25 46.68 -28.97 27.28
CA ALA A 25 45.51 -29.42 26.54
C ALA A 25 44.23 -29.32 27.39
N LYS A 26 44.28 -29.76 28.65
CA LYS A 26 43.17 -29.61 29.62
C LYS A 26 42.86 -28.14 29.87
N LYS A 27 43.87 -27.32 30.15
CA LYS A 27 43.70 -25.86 30.35
C LYS A 27 43.20 -25.14 29.09
N SER A 28 43.61 -25.60 27.90
CA SER A 28 43.11 -25.05 26.62
C SER A 28 41.64 -25.39 26.39
N LEU A 29 41.23 -26.62 26.71
CA LEU A 29 39.83 -27.03 26.65
C LEU A 29 38.99 -26.22 27.65
N GLN A 30 39.43 -26.14 28.91
CA GLN A 30 38.74 -25.34 29.93
C GLN A 30 38.60 -23.88 29.49
N ARG A 31 39.66 -23.25 28.97
CA ARG A 31 39.62 -21.87 28.47
C ARG A 31 38.66 -21.69 27.29
N ARG A 32 38.51 -22.71 26.43
CA ARG A 32 37.59 -22.66 25.30
C ARG A 32 36.12 -22.69 25.75
N PHE A 33 35.82 -23.44 26.81
CA PHE A 33 34.46 -23.60 27.35
C PHE A 33 34.18 -22.69 28.56
N GLU A 34 35.18 -21.95 29.03
CA GLU A 34 35.09 -21.01 30.14
C GLU A 34 33.87 -20.07 30.05
N PRO A 35 33.54 -19.45 28.89
CA PRO A 35 32.35 -18.61 28.79
C PRO A 35 31.05 -19.37 29.05
N LEU A 36 30.99 -20.66 28.69
CA LEU A 36 29.82 -21.51 28.90
C LEU A 36 29.72 -21.98 30.36
N HIS A 37 30.85 -22.28 31.00
CA HIS A 37 30.86 -22.64 32.41
C HIS A 37 30.43 -21.48 33.31
N ARG A 38 30.75 -20.23 32.97
CA ARG A 38 30.32 -19.03 33.71
C ARG A 38 28.81 -18.79 33.72
N LEU A 39 28.07 -19.48 32.86
CA LEU A 39 26.61 -19.43 32.86
C LEU A 39 26.00 -20.24 34.00
N LEU A 40 26.81 -21.06 34.69
CA LEU A 40 26.40 -21.87 35.82
C LEU A 40 27.15 -21.44 37.10
N ASP A 41 26.47 -21.52 38.23
CA ASP A 41 27.07 -21.34 39.55
C ASP A 41 27.72 -22.64 40.06
N ASP A 42 28.33 -22.58 41.25
CA ASP A 42 29.03 -23.71 41.88
C ASP A 42 28.10 -24.90 42.20
N ASN A 43 26.78 -24.70 42.23
CA ASN A 43 25.76 -25.72 42.45
C ASN A 43 25.15 -26.24 41.13
N ASN A 44 25.73 -25.91 39.98
CA ASN A 44 25.18 -26.13 38.64
C ASN A 44 23.82 -25.44 38.39
N GLY A 45 23.48 -24.41 39.16
CA GLY A 45 22.33 -23.53 38.96
C GLY A 45 22.63 -22.41 37.94
N PRO A 46 21.60 -21.69 37.45
CA PRO A 46 21.80 -20.58 36.52
C PRO A 46 22.51 -19.41 37.19
N ALA A 47 23.68 -19.02 36.68
CA ALA A 47 24.39 -17.84 37.14
C ALA A 47 23.69 -16.52 36.72
N ALA A 48 24.25 -15.39 37.15
CA ALA A 48 23.75 -14.05 36.85
C ALA A 48 23.65 -13.76 35.33
N ASP A 49 24.51 -14.38 34.52
CA ASP A 49 24.52 -14.20 33.06
C ASP A 49 23.42 -15.03 32.35
N LEU A 50 22.96 -16.13 32.97
CA LEU A 50 21.93 -17.01 32.40
C LEU A 50 20.51 -16.67 32.90
N THR A 51 20.40 -16.13 34.12
CA THR A 51 19.11 -15.77 34.73
C THR A 51 18.24 -14.84 33.86
N PRO A 52 18.76 -13.75 33.25
CA PRO A 52 17.96 -12.87 32.39
C PRO A 52 17.39 -13.57 31.16
N LEU A 53 18.11 -14.55 30.61
CA LEU A 53 17.61 -15.35 29.49
C LEU A 53 16.42 -16.20 29.91
N LEU A 54 16.52 -16.91 31.04
CA LEU A 54 15.43 -17.76 31.54
C LEU A 54 14.17 -16.95 31.86
N GLN A 55 14.35 -15.75 32.43
CA GLN A 55 13.26 -14.81 32.65
C GLN A 55 12.62 -14.37 31.33
N ALA A 56 13.42 -13.95 30.35
CA ALA A 56 12.91 -13.53 29.04
C ALA A 56 12.21 -14.67 28.28
N LEU A 57 12.67 -15.91 28.42
CA LEU A 57 11.99 -17.09 27.85
C LEU A 57 10.64 -17.32 28.51
N ASN A 58 10.55 -17.21 29.84
CA ASN A 58 9.29 -17.36 30.56
C ASN A 58 8.30 -16.24 30.19
N GLU A 59 8.76 -14.99 30.09
CA GLU A 59 7.95 -13.87 29.62
C GLU A 59 7.42 -14.11 28.20
N LEU A 60 8.28 -14.58 27.28
CA LEU A 60 7.86 -14.87 25.91
C LEU A 60 6.86 -16.02 25.87
N GLN A 61 7.10 -17.08 26.63
CA GLN A 61 6.17 -18.21 26.75
C GLN A 61 4.80 -17.75 27.23
N LEU A 62 4.74 -16.92 28.27
CA LEU A 62 3.47 -16.40 28.81
C LEU A 62 2.76 -15.52 27.77
N GLN A 63 3.50 -14.67 27.06
CA GLN A 63 2.93 -13.81 26.01
C GLN A 63 2.36 -14.63 24.85
N LEU A 64 3.11 -15.61 24.32
CA LEU A 64 2.65 -16.48 23.24
C LEU A 64 1.51 -17.42 23.68
N ALA A 65 1.54 -17.92 24.92
CA ALA A 65 0.44 -18.70 25.47
C ALA A 65 -0.84 -17.88 25.63
N GLY A 66 -0.72 -16.60 25.99
CA GLY A 66 -1.83 -15.65 26.02
C GLY A 66 -2.44 -15.44 24.64
N LEU A 67 -1.60 -15.24 23.62
CA LEU A 67 -2.03 -15.14 22.22
C LEU A 67 -2.77 -16.40 21.75
N ALA A 68 -2.18 -17.58 21.96
CA ALA A 68 -2.76 -18.85 21.53
C ALA A 68 -4.09 -19.20 22.22
N ARG A 69 -4.34 -18.64 23.41
CA ARG A 69 -5.58 -18.82 24.18
C ARG A 69 -6.59 -17.69 23.98
N ALA A 70 -6.24 -16.65 23.24
CA ALA A 70 -7.16 -15.57 22.94
C ALA A 70 -8.36 -16.09 22.13
N SER A 71 -9.51 -15.45 22.30
CA SER A 71 -10.71 -15.78 21.50
C SER A 71 -10.51 -15.50 20.01
N GLN A 72 -9.62 -14.55 19.68
CA GLN A 72 -9.22 -14.22 18.31
C GLN A 72 -7.68 -14.09 18.26
N PRO A 73 -6.96 -15.22 18.08
CA PRO A 73 -5.49 -15.24 18.11
C PRO A 73 -4.85 -14.30 17.08
N GLU A 74 -5.38 -14.23 15.87
CA GLU A 74 -4.85 -13.39 14.79
C GLU A 74 -5.01 -11.90 15.08
N GLN A 75 -6.13 -11.51 15.72
CA GLN A 75 -6.30 -10.13 16.18
C GLN A 75 -5.32 -9.79 17.30
N ALA A 76 -5.16 -10.68 18.27
CA ALA A 76 -4.22 -10.47 19.36
C ALA A 76 -2.77 -10.39 18.85
N ALA A 77 -2.41 -11.19 17.83
CA ALA A 77 -1.13 -11.11 17.15
C ALA A 77 -0.96 -9.78 16.39
N PHE A 78 -2.00 -9.30 15.72
CA PHE A 78 -2.02 -7.97 15.11
C PHE A 78 -1.77 -6.85 16.13
N ASP A 79 -2.46 -6.88 17.28
CA ASP A 79 -2.30 -5.87 18.33
C ASP A 79 -0.87 -5.91 18.92
N MET A 80 -0.32 -7.10 19.16
CA MET A 80 1.07 -7.28 19.59
C MET A 80 2.05 -6.72 18.54
N ALA A 81 1.84 -7.05 17.26
CA ALA A 81 2.70 -6.57 16.18
C ALA A 81 2.63 -5.04 16.03
N LYS A 82 1.42 -4.46 16.13
CA LYS A 82 1.19 -3.01 16.11
C LYS A 82 1.94 -2.31 17.25
N SER A 83 1.83 -2.84 18.47
CA SER A 83 2.55 -2.34 19.65
C SER A 83 4.06 -2.36 19.45
N ARG A 84 4.62 -3.48 18.99
CA ARG A 84 6.06 -3.64 18.73
C ARG A 84 6.55 -2.69 17.63
N MET A 85 5.81 -2.57 16.51
CA MET A 85 6.13 -1.64 15.42
C MET A 85 6.09 -0.17 15.84
N GLY A 86 5.25 0.15 16.84
CA GLY A 86 5.19 1.44 17.51
C GLY A 86 6.35 1.72 18.47
N GLY A 87 7.27 0.77 18.68
CA GLY A 87 8.44 0.90 19.54
C GLY A 87 8.19 0.55 21.01
N GLN A 88 7.07 -0.12 21.34
CA GLN A 88 6.83 -0.61 22.69
C GLN A 88 7.75 -1.80 23.00
N ARG A 89 8.27 -1.84 24.24
CA ARG A 89 9.06 -2.97 24.73
C ARG A 89 8.15 -4.18 24.96
N ASP A 90 8.65 -5.36 24.65
CA ASP A 90 7.95 -6.64 24.74
C ASP A 90 8.92 -7.80 25.07
N ALA A 91 8.38 -9.00 25.30
CA ALA A 91 9.17 -10.17 25.69
C ALA A 91 10.16 -10.62 24.60
N LEU A 92 9.79 -10.45 23.32
CA LEU A 92 10.68 -10.71 22.18
C LEU A 92 11.92 -9.80 22.20
N SER A 93 11.76 -8.52 22.51
CA SER A 93 12.89 -7.59 22.64
C SER A 93 13.78 -7.96 23.83
N ASN A 94 13.17 -8.37 24.95
CA ASN A 94 13.90 -8.85 26.13
C ASN A 94 14.72 -10.10 25.81
N LEU A 95 14.12 -11.08 25.12
CA LEU A 95 14.82 -12.31 24.72
C LEU A 95 15.99 -12.01 23.78
N ARG A 96 15.80 -11.15 22.78
CA ARG A 96 16.87 -10.74 21.86
C ARG A 96 18.03 -10.06 22.59
N ASN A 97 17.73 -9.15 23.52
CA ASN A 97 18.74 -8.44 24.33
C ASN A 97 19.50 -9.39 25.28
N ALA A 98 18.80 -10.36 25.88
CA ALA A 98 19.43 -11.38 26.72
C ALA A 98 20.32 -12.32 25.88
N SER A 99 19.84 -12.74 24.70
CA SER A 99 20.56 -13.62 23.78
C SER A 99 21.88 -13.01 23.29
N ALA A 100 21.90 -11.70 23.01
CA ALA A 100 23.08 -10.99 22.53
C ALA A 100 24.24 -10.97 23.54
N ARG A 101 23.96 -11.22 24.83
CA ARG A 101 24.98 -11.25 25.90
C ARG A 101 25.59 -12.64 26.10
N LEU A 102 25.00 -13.67 25.52
CA LEU A 102 25.43 -15.05 25.72
C LEU A 102 26.62 -15.40 24.82
N PRO A 103 27.52 -16.27 25.29
CA PRO A 103 28.57 -16.84 24.45
C PRO A 103 27.97 -17.70 23.33
N ARG A 104 28.74 -17.86 22.25
CA ARG A 104 28.40 -18.81 21.18
C ARG A 104 28.49 -20.26 21.72
N PRO A 105 27.60 -21.17 21.27
CA PRO A 105 26.56 -20.98 20.26
C PRO A 105 25.20 -20.49 20.81
N LEU A 106 25.04 -20.43 22.14
CA LEU A 106 23.75 -20.18 22.79
C LEU A 106 23.09 -18.87 22.33
N GLY A 107 23.86 -17.78 22.26
CA GLY A 107 23.32 -16.50 21.80
C GLY A 107 22.69 -16.59 20.41
N GLY A 108 23.31 -17.35 19.49
CA GLY A 108 22.76 -17.57 18.16
C GLY A 108 21.47 -18.39 18.16
N TRP A 109 21.39 -19.45 18.96
CA TRP A 109 20.19 -20.28 19.07
C TRP A 109 18.98 -19.49 19.56
N PHE A 110 19.15 -18.68 20.61
CA PHE A 110 18.06 -17.89 21.16
C PHE A 110 17.71 -16.66 20.32
N SER A 111 18.67 -16.09 19.57
CA SER A 111 18.36 -15.10 18.54
C SER A 111 17.47 -15.68 17.45
N VAL A 112 17.77 -16.88 16.94
CA VAL A 112 16.91 -17.56 15.94
C VAL A 112 15.52 -17.81 16.49
N LEU A 113 15.41 -18.27 17.75
CA LEU A 113 14.11 -18.48 18.40
C LEU A 113 13.28 -17.18 18.47
N ALA A 114 13.90 -16.05 18.85
CA ALA A 114 13.22 -14.76 18.88
C ALA A 114 12.77 -14.31 17.48
N GLU A 115 13.58 -14.56 16.46
CA GLU A 115 13.24 -14.25 15.07
C GLU A 115 12.10 -15.12 14.52
N ASP A 116 12.11 -16.42 14.80
CA ASP A 116 11.03 -17.35 14.43
C ASP A 116 9.71 -16.95 15.09
N ALA A 117 9.75 -16.66 16.39
CA ALA A 117 8.57 -16.20 17.12
C ALA A 117 8.03 -14.88 16.55
N TRP A 118 8.91 -13.93 16.18
CA TRP A 118 8.49 -12.69 15.56
C TRP A 118 7.86 -12.88 14.18
N ARG A 119 8.44 -13.76 13.34
CA ARG A 119 7.85 -14.13 12.03
C ARG A 119 6.47 -14.75 12.18
N LEU A 120 6.27 -15.62 13.16
CA LEU A 120 4.96 -16.23 13.43
C LEU A 120 3.92 -15.17 13.80
N VAL A 121 4.25 -14.26 14.72
CA VAL A 121 3.35 -13.15 15.11
C VAL A 121 3.01 -12.27 13.90
N LEU A 122 3.98 -11.97 13.03
CA LEU A 122 3.74 -11.20 11.79
C LEU A 122 2.86 -11.95 10.78
N GLY A 123 2.99 -13.28 10.70
CA GLY A 123 2.13 -14.13 9.87
C GLY A 123 0.68 -14.09 10.33
N ASP A 124 0.43 -14.28 11.62
CA ASP A 124 -0.93 -14.25 12.19
C ASP A 124 -1.55 -12.85 12.10
N ALA A 125 -0.74 -11.80 12.34
CA ALA A 125 -1.16 -10.42 12.14
C ALA A 125 -1.58 -10.15 10.69
N TYR A 126 -0.85 -10.70 9.71
CA TYR A 126 -1.21 -10.59 8.30
C TYR A 126 -2.54 -11.29 7.98
N LEU A 127 -2.82 -12.46 8.56
CA LEU A 127 -4.10 -13.15 8.35
C LEU A 127 -5.28 -12.28 8.80
N TYR A 128 -5.20 -11.68 9.99
CA TYR A 128 -6.19 -10.73 10.47
C TYR A 128 -6.35 -9.52 9.55
N LEU A 129 -5.22 -8.92 9.15
CA LEU A 129 -5.20 -7.74 8.28
C LEU A 129 -5.81 -8.03 6.91
N ASN A 130 -5.47 -9.16 6.30
CA ASN A 130 -6.03 -9.56 5.02
C ASN A 130 -7.53 -9.82 5.11
N GLN A 131 -8.02 -10.43 6.20
CA GLN A 131 -9.46 -10.58 6.42
C GLN A 131 -10.18 -9.23 6.49
N ARG A 132 -9.64 -8.28 7.28
CA ARG A 132 -10.18 -6.91 7.40
C ARG A 132 -10.14 -6.17 6.08
N TYR A 133 -9.06 -6.32 5.33
CA TYR A 133 -8.91 -5.75 4.00
C TYR A 133 -9.97 -6.26 3.03
N GLN A 134 -10.22 -7.57 3.01
CA GLN A 134 -11.28 -8.15 2.18
C GLN A 134 -12.65 -7.56 2.50
N SER A 135 -13.01 -7.48 3.79
CA SER A 135 -14.35 -7.08 4.21
C SER A 135 -14.58 -5.57 4.16
N GLU A 136 -13.57 -4.77 4.55
CA GLU A 136 -13.74 -3.34 4.81
C GLU A 136 -13.30 -2.45 3.65
N LEU A 137 -12.33 -2.89 2.83
CA LEU A 137 -11.82 -2.11 1.70
C LEU A 137 -12.11 -2.79 0.35
N TYR A 138 -11.53 -3.97 0.12
CA TYR A 138 -11.55 -4.62 -1.19
C TYR A 138 -12.97 -5.01 -1.61
N GLY A 139 -13.83 -5.43 -0.67
CA GLY A 139 -15.24 -5.71 -0.92
C GLY A 139 -16.01 -4.52 -1.47
N PHE A 140 -15.76 -3.30 -0.96
CA PHE A 140 -16.34 -2.07 -1.50
C PHE A 140 -15.76 -1.76 -2.88
N TYR A 141 -14.42 -1.74 -2.99
CA TYR A 141 -13.69 -1.44 -4.22
C TYR A 141 -14.13 -2.33 -5.40
N SER A 142 -14.23 -3.64 -5.19
CA SER A 142 -14.56 -4.61 -6.22
C SER A 142 -16.01 -4.55 -6.71
N LYS A 143 -16.93 -4.04 -5.87
CA LYS A 143 -18.36 -3.91 -6.21
C LYS A 143 -18.68 -2.55 -6.84
N ALA A 144 -18.13 -1.48 -6.27
CA ALA A 144 -18.52 -0.12 -6.57
C ALA A 144 -17.55 0.63 -7.48
N ILE A 145 -16.27 0.21 -7.56
CA ILE A 145 -15.22 1.00 -8.22
C ILE A 145 -14.62 0.28 -9.44
N ASN A 146 -13.98 -0.88 -9.26
CA ASN A 146 -12.98 -1.40 -10.21
C ASN A 146 -13.48 -1.76 -11.62
N LYS A 147 -14.72 -2.23 -11.74
CA LYS A 147 -15.32 -2.70 -13.01
C LYS A 147 -16.07 -1.62 -13.76
N ARG A 148 -16.17 -0.41 -13.19
CA ARG A 148 -17.00 0.67 -13.68
C ARG A 148 -16.16 1.81 -14.23
N TYR A 149 -16.77 2.64 -15.06
CA TYR A 149 -16.14 3.87 -15.53
C TYR A 149 -16.08 4.90 -14.39
N PRO A 150 -14.96 5.63 -14.15
CA PRO A 150 -13.78 5.79 -15.00
C PRO A 150 -12.59 4.89 -14.61
N PHE A 151 -12.76 3.78 -13.91
CA PHE A 151 -11.65 2.86 -13.61
C PHE A 151 -11.45 1.84 -14.73
N ASN A 152 -12.53 1.42 -15.37
CA ASN A 152 -12.54 0.63 -16.60
C ASN A 152 -13.11 1.45 -17.77
N ALA A 153 -12.31 1.68 -18.81
CA ALA A 153 -12.66 2.56 -19.94
C ALA A 153 -13.83 2.03 -20.75
N HIS A 154 -13.91 0.71 -20.89
CA HIS A 154 -14.88 0.03 -21.73
C HIS A 154 -16.14 -0.39 -20.96
N SER A 155 -16.24 -0.06 -19.67
CA SER A 155 -17.46 -0.32 -18.91
C SER A 155 -18.61 0.49 -19.50
N ALA A 156 -19.80 -0.10 -19.62
CA ALA A 156 -21.03 0.63 -19.92
C ALA A 156 -21.65 1.27 -18.67
N SER A 157 -21.31 0.76 -17.48
CA SER A 157 -21.80 1.30 -16.22
C SER A 157 -20.78 2.22 -15.57
N ASP A 158 -21.29 3.29 -14.97
CA ASP A 158 -20.49 4.30 -14.29
C ASP A 158 -20.42 4.02 -12.78
N VAL A 159 -19.35 4.48 -12.14
CA VAL A 159 -19.26 4.55 -10.69
C VAL A 159 -20.27 5.60 -10.21
N ALA A 160 -21.09 5.30 -9.21
CA ALA A 160 -21.93 6.35 -8.63
C ALA A 160 -21.04 7.41 -7.98
N VAL A 161 -21.32 8.70 -8.19
CA VAL A 161 -20.52 9.78 -7.58
C VAL A 161 -20.48 9.65 -6.06
N SER A 162 -21.55 9.17 -5.43
CA SER A 162 -21.61 8.85 -4.00
C SER A 162 -20.62 7.75 -3.58
N ASP A 163 -20.43 6.71 -4.41
CA ASP A 163 -19.50 5.62 -4.13
C ASP A 163 -18.06 6.08 -4.32
N PHE A 164 -17.80 6.86 -5.37
CA PHE A 164 -16.52 7.52 -5.58
C PHE A 164 -16.16 8.42 -4.39
N ARG A 165 -17.12 9.22 -3.93
CA ARG A 165 -17.01 10.05 -2.72
C ARG A 165 -16.67 9.21 -1.50
N GLU A 166 -17.48 8.20 -1.19
CA GLU A 166 -17.29 7.41 0.05
C GLU A 166 -15.93 6.70 0.08
N PHE A 167 -15.44 6.27 -1.08
CA PHE A 167 -14.15 5.60 -1.16
C PHE A 167 -12.95 6.56 -1.01
N PHE A 168 -12.96 7.69 -1.73
CA PHE A 168 -11.79 8.57 -1.89
C PHE A 168 -11.80 9.85 -1.04
N LYS A 169 -12.91 10.24 -0.41
CA LYS A 169 -12.95 11.45 0.44
C LYS A 169 -11.97 11.37 1.62
N ALA A 170 -11.72 12.49 2.27
CA ALA A 170 -11.06 12.49 3.57
C ALA A 170 -11.86 11.64 4.57
N GLN A 171 -11.16 10.76 5.30
CA GLN A 171 -11.72 9.76 6.21
C GLN A 171 -12.68 8.77 5.54
N GLY A 172 -12.61 8.65 4.21
CA GLY A 172 -13.33 7.65 3.42
C GLY A 172 -12.78 6.24 3.64
N VAL A 173 -13.34 5.27 2.92
CA VAL A 173 -13.03 3.84 3.08
C VAL A 173 -11.53 3.56 2.98
N ALA A 174 -10.87 4.09 1.95
CA ALA A 174 -9.46 3.81 1.70
C ALA A 174 -8.55 4.41 2.79
N GLU A 175 -8.72 5.69 3.14
CA GLU A 175 -7.91 6.34 4.17
C GLU A 175 -8.16 5.76 5.55
N ARG A 176 -9.43 5.51 5.91
CA ARG A 176 -9.77 4.94 7.23
C ARG A 176 -9.10 3.60 7.44
N PHE A 177 -9.15 2.71 6.45
CA PHE A 177 -8.48 1.42 6.53
C PHE A 177 -6.96 1.59 6.69
N PHE A 178 -6.35 2.47 5.90
CA PHE A 178 -4.91 2.73 5.98
C PHE A 178 -4.50 3.27 7.36
N GLU A 179 -5.19 4.29 7.88
CA GLU A 179 -4.86 4.90 9.17
C GLU A 179 -5.13 3.95 10.35
N THR A 180 -6.22 3.19 10.32
CA THR A 180 -6.57 2.26 11.41
C THR A 180 -5.64 1.05 11.46
N TYR A 181 -5.36 0.42 10.31
CA TYR A 181 -4.71 -0.89 10.26
C TYR A 181 -3.28 -0.84 9.76
N MET A 182 -2.97 -0.02 8.75
CA MET A 182 -1.68 -0.06 8.05
C MET A 182 -0.64 0.92 8.59
N ARG A 183 -1.07 2.07 9.11
CA ARG A 183 -0.16 3.15 9.56
C ARG A 183 0.97 2.68 10.49
N PRO A 184 0.76 1.78 11.48
CA PRO A 184 1.85 1.30 12.34
C PRO A 184 2.94 0.54 11.57
N PHE A 185 2.57 -0.10 10.47
CA PHE A 185 3.44 -0.96 9.66
C PHE A 185 4.04 -0.26 8.45
N VAL A 186 3.76 1.04 8.28
CA VAL A 186 4.19 1.83 7.13
C VAL A 186 4.98 3.04 7.62
N SER A 187 5.93 3.47 6.80
CA SER A 187 6.73 4.67 6.98
C SER A 187 6.73 5.51 5.71
N GLY A 188 7.01 6.79 5.85
CA GLY A 188 7.02 7.76 4.75
C GLY A 188 5.65 8.40 4.47
N ASP A 189 5.62 9.12 3.37
CA ASP A 189 4.50 9.96 2.93
C ASP A 189 3.86 9.39 1.65
N PRO A 190 2.63 9.81 1.28
CA PRO A 190 1.99 9.35 0.06
C PRO A 190 2.91 9.44 -1.17
N GLY A 191 2.98 8.36 -1.96
CA GLY A 191 3.90 8.25 -3.11
C GLY A 191 5.31 7.75 -2.76
N SER A 192 5.65 7.65 -1.47
CA SER A 192 6.96 7.17 -0.99
C SER A 192 6.85 6.12 0.12
N TYR A 193 5.66 5.55 0.32
CA TYR A 193 5.38 4.59 1.38
C TYR A 193 6.29 3.36 1.31
N ARG A 194 6.79 2.95 2.47
CA ARG A 194 7.60 1.74 2.66
C ARG A 194 7.13 0.97 3.89
N LEU A 195 7.20 -0.35 3.83
CA LEU A 195 6.97 -1.19 4.99
C LEU A 195 8.00 -0.88 6.08
N ARG A 196 7.52 -0.71 7.30
CA ARG A 196 8.35 -0.63 8.49
C ARG A 196 8.90 -2.01 8.79
N SER A 197 10.17 -2.06 9.17
CA SER A 197 10.83 -3.26 9.63
C SER A 197 11.29 -3.12 11.07
N VAL A 198 11.10 -4.16 11.87
CA VAL A 198 11.69 -4.34 13.20
C VAL A 198 12.47 -5.64 13.16
N ASP A 199 13.73 -5.59 13.59
CA ASP A 199 14.65 -6.72 13.59
C ASP A 199 14.88 -7.39 12.23
N GLY A 200 14.73 -6.64 11.13
CA GLY A 200 14.91 -7.15 9.77
C GLY A 200 13.66 -7.81 9.19
N TYR A 201 12.54 -7.83 9.93
CA TYR A 201 11.27 -8.40 9.47
C TYR A 201 10.20 -7.31 9.38
N SER A 202 9.34 -7.42 8.37
CA SER A 202 8.17 -6.55 8.13
C SER A 202 6.93 -7.43 7.90
N LEU A 203 5.74 -6.82 7.84
CA LEU A 203 4.55 -7.57 7.42
C LEU A 203 4.79 -8.26 6.06
N PRO A 204 4.38 -9.53 5.90
CA PRO A 204 4.57 -10.30 4.68
C PRO A 204 3.52 -9.92 3.62
N MET A 205 3.54 -8.67 3.16
CA MET A 205 2.57 -8.12 2.20
C MET A 205 3.24 -7.49 0.98
N SER A 206 2.47 -7.31 -0.10
CA SER A 206 2.99 -6.74 -1.34
C SER A 206 3.13 -5.21 -1.28
N LYS A 207 4.20 -4.68 -1.89
CA LYS A 207 4.35 -3.22 -2.07
C LYS A 207 3.26 -2.63 -2.96
N VAL A 208 2.61 -3.45 -3.80
CA VAL A 208 1.56 -3.01 -4.73
C VAL A 208 0.44 -2.28 -3.97
N TYR A 209 0.00 -2.77 -2.81
CA TYR A 209 -1.02 -2.08 -2.02
C TYR A 209 -0.58 -0.65 -1.62
N LEU A 210 0.67 -0.48 -1.17
CA LEU A 210 1.20 0.82 -0.76
C LEU A 210 1.29 1.81 -1.92
N ASP A 211 1.68 1.32 -3.10
CA ASP A 211 1.72 2.13 -4.31
C ASP A 211 0.30 2.61 -4.69
N GLN A 212 -0.70 1.73 -4.58
CA GLN A 212 -2.10 2.09 -4.82
C GLN A 212 -2.65 3.08 -3.80
N MET A 213 -2.22 3.04 -2.54
CA MET A 213 -2.57 4.07 -1.57
C MET A 213 -1.98 5.44 -1.93
N GLY A 214 -0.78 5.46 -2.53
CA GLY A 214 -0.23 6.66 -3.16
C GLY A 214 -1.13 7.17 -4.30
N THR A 215 -1.54 6.29 -5.21
CA THR A 215 -2.47 6.64 -6.30
C THR A 215 -3.82 7.13 -5.79
N ALA A 216 -4.37 6.51 -4.73
CA ALA A 216 -5.61 6.96 -4.10
C ALA A 216 -5.49 8.40 -3.55
N GLN A 217 -4.31 8.76 -3.00
CA GLN A 217 -4.04 10.12 -2.58
C GLN A 217 -4.01 11.10 -3.76
N VAL A 218 -3.38 10.73 -4.88
CA VAL A 218 -3.35 11.54 -6.10
C VAL A 218 -4.77 11.76 -6.63
N ILE A 219 -5.60 10.72 -6.67
CA ILE A 219 -7.02 10.82 -7.05
C ILE A 219 -7.75 11.77 -6.10
N ARG A 220 -7.56 11.63 -4.78
CA ARG A 220 -8.17 12.52 -3.80
C ARG A 220 -7.78 13.98 -4.02
N GLN A 221 -6.49 14.27 -4.19
CA GLN A 221 -6.00 15.61 -4.52
C GLN A 221 -6.56 16.14 -5.85
N SER A 222 -6.85 15.25 -6.80
CA SER A 222 -7.41 15.56 -8.13
C SER A 222 -8.92 15.75 -8.16
N PHE A 223 -9.68 15.26 -7.17
CA PHE A 223 -11.14 15.43 -7.13
C PHE A 223 -11.70 16.16 -5.90
N PHE A 224 -10.99 16.25 -4.78
CA PHE A 224 -11.50 16.77 -3.50
C PHE A 224 -10.73 18.01 -2.99
N ALA A 225 -10.06 18.74 -3.88
CA ALA A 225 -9.22 19.87 -3.49
C ALA A 225 -10.01 21.06 -2.91
N GLU A 226 -11.20 21.34 -3.45
CA GLU A 226 -12.04 22.43 -2.95
C GLU A 226 -12.80 22.05 -1.68
N ASN A 227 -13.24 20.79 -1.60
CA ASN A 227 -13.95 20.26 -0.45
C ASN A 227 -13.46 18.83 -0.18
N PRO A 228 -12.88 18.54 1.00
CA PRO A 228 -12.39 17.20 1.32
C PRO A 228 -13.51 16.15 1.43
N ALA A 229 -14.78 16.57 1.58
CA ALA A 229 -15.94 15.71 1.74
C ALA A 229 -16.70 15.44 0.43
N GLU A 230 -16.63 16.34 -0.55
CA GLU A 230 -17.41 16.25 -1.79
C GLU A 230 -16.51 16.41 -3.02
N PRO A 231 -16.57 15.49 -4.00
CA PRO A 231 -15.75 15.60 -5.20
C PRO A 231 -16.24 16.76 -6.07
N GLN A 232 -15.35 17.68 -6.40
CA GLN A 232 -15.63 18.78 -7.31
C GLN A 232 -14.39 19.15 -8.14
N VAL A 233 -14.63 19.41 -9.41
CA VAL A 233 -13.64 19.83 -10.40
C VAL A 233 -14.16 21.05 -11.12
N ARG A 234 -13.49 22.19 -10.93
CA ARG A 234 -13.67 23.37 -11.78
C ARG A 234 -12.62 23.40 -12.88
N PHE A 235 -13.05 23.74 -14.07
CA PHE A 235 -12.18 23.88 -15.23
C PHE A 235 -12.67 24.97 -16.16
N ARG A 236 -11.77 25.51 -16.97
CA ARG A 236 -12.10 26.40 -18.07
C ARG A 236 -11.86 25.68 -19.38
N LEU A 237 -12.79 25.88 -20.32
CA LEU A 237 -12.66 25.42 -21.69
C LEU A 237 -12.64 26.64 -22.60
N GLU A 238 -11.72 26.67 -23.56
CA GLU A 238 -11.65 27.72 -24.58
C GLU A 238 -11.43 27.09 -25.96
N PRO A 239 -12.12 27.58 -27.01
CA PRO A 239 -11.81 27.18 -28.37
C PRO A 239 -10.36 27.48 -28.72
N TYR A 240 -9.66 26.51 -29.30
CA TYR A 240 -8.26 26.67 -29.72
C TYR A 240 -8.14 26.85 -31.22
N THR A 241 -8.62 25.88 -31.98
CA THR A 241 -8.64 25.92 -33.44
C THR A 241 -9.91 25.25 -33.95
N LEU A 242 -10.52 25.84 -34.96
CA LEU A 242 -11.68 25.28 -35.65
C LEU A 242 -11.35 25.16 -37.13
N ASP A 243 -11.68 24.02 -37.74
CA ASP A 243 -11.54 23.81 -39.18
C ASP A 243 -12.29 24.93 -39.96
N PRO A 244 -11.66 25.58 -40.96
CA PRO A 244 -12.31 26.60 -41.78
C PRO A 244 -13.63 26.16 -42.43
N GLY A 245 -13.81 24.85 -42.69
CA GLY A 245 -15.05 24.30 -43.24
C GLY A 245 -16.22 24.25 -42.24
N VAL A 246 -15.97 24.48 -40.95
CA VAL A 246 -16.97 24.46 -39.87
C VAL A 246 -17.41 25.89 -39.58
N SER A 247 -18.71 26.17 -39.66
CA SER A 247 -19.30 27.49 -39.37
C SER A 247 -19.60 27.69 -37.89
N ARG A 248 -19.84 26.60 -37.15
CA ARG A 248 -20.17 26.64 -35.72
C ARG A 248 -19.70 25.37 -35.03
N ALA A 249 -19.05 25.52 -33.87
CA ALA A 249 -18.84 24.44 -32.92
C ALA A 249 -19.61 24.73 -31.64
N GLU A 250 -20.44 23.79 -31.19
CA GLU A 250 -21.20 23.88 -29.95
C GLU A 250 -20.78 22.74 -29.01
N PHE A 251 -20.10 23.10 -27.92
CA PHE A 251 -19.86 22.20 -26.80
C PHE A 251 -20.96 22.42 -25.75
N ARG A 252 -21.63 21.35 -25.33
CA ARG A 252 -22.64 21.39 -24.26
C ARG A 252 -22.23 20.46 -23.13
N PHE A 253 -22.41 20.91 -21.91
CA PHE A 253 -22.26 20.11 -20.70
C PHE A 253 -23.33 20.54 -19.70
N ASP A 254 -24.26 19.63 -19.42
CA ASP A 254 -25.25 19.75 -18.33
C ASP A 254 -25.97 21.11 -18.27
N GLY A 255 -26.52 21.52 -19.41
CA GLY A 255 -27.32 22.73 -19.55
C GLY A 255 -26.52 23.99 -19.87
N GLN A 256 -25.20 23.99 -19.67
CA GLN A 256 -24.31 25.04 -20.16
C GLN A 256 -23.84 24.72 -21.58
N SER A 257 -23.75 25.75 -22.43
CA SER A 257 -23.29 25.63 -23.82
C SER A 257 -22.26 26.70 -24.16
N MET A 258 -21.16 26.28 -24.77
CA MET A 258 -20.14 27.15 -25.33
C MET A 258 -20.17 27.03 -26.85
N GLU A 259 -20.43 28.14 -27.51
CA GLU A 259 -20.51 28.25 -28.96
C GLU A 259 -19.33 29.02 -29.53
N TYR A 260 -18.77 28.55 -30.65
CA TYR A 260 -17.71 29.24 -31.37
C TYR A 260 -17.99 29.28 -32.87
N ARG A 261 -17.84 30.48 -33.48
CA ARG A 261 -18.07 30.75 -34.91
C ARG A 261 -16.95 31.60 -35.53
N HIS A 262 -15.69 31.20 -35.35
CA HIS A 262 -14.51 31.97 -35.82
C HIS A 262 -14.45 33.42 -35.32
N GLY A 263 -15.08 33.71 -34.19
CA GLY A 263 -15.07 35.02 -33.54
C GLY A 263 -13.93 35.15 -32.52
N PRO A 264 -13.98 36.19 -31.67
CA PRO A 264 -13.11 36.30 -30.50
C PRO A 264 -13.21 35.05 -29.61
N ILE A 265 -12.08 34.56 -29.12
CA ILE A 265 -12.02 33.41 -28.21
C ILE A 265 -12.42 33.87 -26.81
N VAL A 266 -13.50 33.31 -26.28
CA VAL A 266 -14.00 33.58 -24.93
C VAL A 266 -13.95 32.28 -24.12
N PRO A 267 -13.07 32.19 -23.09
CA PRO A 267 -13.04 31.03 -22.20
C PRO A 267 -14.30 30.94 -21.36
N MET A 268 -14.83 29.73 -21.17
CA MET A 268 -16.00 29.47 -20.34
C MET A 268 -15.66 28.52 -19.18
N SER A 269 -16.17 28.83 -17.99
CA SER A 269 -15.98 28.03 -16.79
C SER A 269 -17.08 27.00 -16.61
N PHE A 270 -16.68 25.77 -16.28
CA PHE A 270 -17.55 24.64 -16.01
C PHE A 270 -17.20 24.00 -14.66
N LYS A 271 -18.13 23.22 -14.12
CA LYS A 271 -17.93 22.42 -12.90
C LYS A 271 -18.45 21.00 -13.05
N TRP A 272 -17.71 20.05 -12.52
CA TRP A 272 -18.10 18.66 -12.41
C TRP A 272 -18.07 18.21 -10.93
N PRO A 273 -19.03 17.41 -10.45
CA PRO A 273 -20.32 17.14 -11.09
C PRO A 273 -21.12 18.45 -11.31
N SER A 274 -22.04 18.44 -12.27
CA SER A 274 -22.97 19.55 -12.45
C SER A 274 -24.15 19.42 -11.47
N ASP A 275 -24.90 20.51 -11.27
CA ASP A 275 -26.13 20.49 -10.47
C ASP A 275 -27.36 20.04 -11.29
N ALA A 276 -27.19 19.78 -12.59
CA ALA A 276 -28.30 19.47 -13.49
C ALA A 276 -28.49 17.95 -13.64
N ASP A 277 -29.74 17.49 -13.56
CA ASP A 277 -30.11 16.07 -13.60
C ASP A 277 -29.84 15.36 -14.94
N GLY A 278 -29.45 16.10 -15.99
CA GLY A 278 -29.40 15.60 -17.37
C GLY A 278 -28.17 14.76 -17.73
N GLY A 279 -27.03 14.95 -17.04
CA GLY A 279 -25.81 14.17 -17.24
C GLY A 279 -25.39 13.97 -18.71
N ARG A 280 -25.53 15.01 -19.54
CA ARG A 280 -25.32 14.97 -20.99
C ARG A 280 -24.20 15.93 -21.39
N THR A 281 -23.22 15.38 -22.10
CA THR A 281 -22.13 16.15 -22.70
C THR A 281 -22.10 15.88 -24.20
N SER A 282 -22.02 16.92 -25.02
CA SER A 282 -21.97 16.79 -26.48
C SER A 282 -21.05 17.82 -27.12
N LEU A 283 -20.44 17.45 -28.24
CA LEU A 283 -19.77 18.35 -29.15
C LEU A 283 -20.39 18.20 -30.55
N VAL A 284 -20.93 19.29 -31.09
CA VAL A 284 -21.56 19.33 -32.41
C VAL A 284 -20.85 20.36 -33.28
N LEU A 285 -20.51 19.97 -34.51
CA LEU A 285 -19.92 20.82 -35.54
C LEU A 285 -20.93 21.00 -36.68
N GLU A 286 -21.21 22.24 -37.03
CA GLU A 286 -22.07 22.61 -38.15
C GLU A 286 -21.23 23.16 -39.29
N LYS A 287 -21.57 22.78 -40.52
CA LYS A 287 -21.01 23.36 -41.74
C LYS A 287 -21.94 24.44 -42.26
N MET A 288 -21.48 25.27 -43.21
CA MET A 288 -22.37 26.20 -43.92
C MET A 288 -23.52 25.49 -44.66
N ALA A 289 -23.28 24.27 -45.15
CA ALA A 289 -24.29 23.43 -45.78
C ALA A 289 -24.12 21.95 -45.37
N GLY A 290 -25.23 21.23 -45.28
CA GLY A 290 -25.27 19.80 -44.92
C GLY A 290 -25.65 19.55 -43.47
N ARG A 291 -25.65 18.27 -43.08
CA ARG A 291 -26.03 17.85 -41.72
C ARG A 291 -24.91 18.15 -40.71
N PRO A 292 -25.24 18.60 -39.49
CA PRO A 292 -24.30 18.67 -38.39
C PRO A 292 -23.71 17.29 -38.10
N VAL A 293 -22.45 17.27 -37.64
CA VAL A 293 -21.78 16.07 -37.15
C VAL A 293 -21.43 16.27 -35.69
N GLY A 294 -21.49 15.22 -34.88
CA GLY A 294 -21.24 15.38 -33.45
C GLY A 294 -21.03 14.07 -32.72
N ILE A 295 -20.51 14.21 -31.51
CA ILE A 295 -20.40 13.14 -30.52
C ILE A 295 -21.14 13.56 -29.26
N GLU A 296 -21.69 12.56 -28.58
CA GLU A 296 -22.48 12.77 -27.38
C GLU A 296 -22.31 11.61 -26.41
N ARG A 297 -22.35 11.93 -25.12
CA ARG A 297 -22.49 10.98 -24.03
C ARG A 297 -23.60 11.43 -23.10
N ASN A 298 -24.50 10.50 -22.79
CA ASN A 298 -25.61 10.69 -21.86
C ASN A 298 -25.56 9.57 -20.82
N THR A 299 -24.56 9.65 -19.94
CA THR A 299 -24.28 8.59 -18.94
C THR A 299 -24.26 9.17 -17.53
N GLY A 300 -25.04 10.22 -17.27
CA GLY A 300 -25.04 10.84 -15.96
C GLY A 300 -23.77 11.70 -15.73
N PRO A 301 -23.32 11.83 -14.48
CA PRO A 301 -22.24 12.75 -14.12
C PRO A 301 -20.94 12.52 -14.91
N TRP A 302 -20.61 11.29 -15.28
CA TRP A 302 -19.35 10.98 -15.97
C TRP A 302 -19.37 11.21 -17.48
N SER A 303 -20.47 11.71 -18.05
CA SER A 303 -20.59 11.97 -19.49
C SER A 303 -19.48 12.87 -20.03
N LEU A 304 -19.04 13.85 -19.24
CA LEU A 304 -17.94 14.76 -19.58
C LEU A 304 -16.63 14.01 -19.85
N PHE A 305 -16.21 13.19 -18.88
CA PHE A 305 -15.00 12.39 -18.98
C PHE A 305 -15.09 11.40 -20.14
N ARG A 306 -16.26 10.78 -20.34
CA ARG A 306 -16.48 9.86 -21.46
C ARG A 306 -16.41 10.54 -22.80
N LEU A 307 -16.85 11.80 -22.91
CA LEU A 307 -16.74 12.55 -24.15
C LEU A 307 -15.26 12.87 -24.43
N PHE A 308 -14.52 13.30 -23.40
CA PHE A 308 -13.09 13.59 -23.53
C PHE A 308 -12.26 12.34 -23.84
N ASP A 309 -12.65 11.15 -23.35
CA ASP A 309 -12.05 9.86 -23.74
C ASP A 309 -12.16 9.54 -25.24
N LEU A 310 -13.09 10.17 -25.97
CA LEU A 310 -13.19 10.02 -27.43
C LEU A 310 -12.27 10.97 -28.19
N MET A 311 -11.68 11.95 -27.50
CA MET A 311 -10.81 12.96 -28.06
C MET A 311 -9.36 12.57 -27.82
N GLN A 312 -8.47 12.99 -28.73
CA GLN A 312 -7.04 12.90 -28.43
C GLN A 312 -6.67 14.01 -27.47
N THR A 313 -5.86 13.70 -26.46
CA THR A 313 -5.38 14.68 -25.48
C THR A 313 -3.87 14.84 -25.59
N GLU A 314 -3.40 16.08 -25.46
CA GLU A 314 -1.98 16.40 -25.37
C GLU A 314 -1.76 17.55 -24.38
N TYR A 315 -0.61 17.59 -23.72
CA TYR A 315 -0.24 18.72 -22.89
C TYR A 315 0.56 19.72 -23.70
N LEU A 316 0.22 21.01 -23.60
CA LEU A 316 1.07 22.06 -24.15
C LEU A 316 2.33 22.19 -23.29
N SER A 317 3.50 22.00 -23.90
CA SER A 317 4.78 22.07 -23.19
C SER A 317 4.95 23.41 -22.46
N GLY A 318 5.29 23.36 -21.17
CA GLY A 318 5.52 24.54 -20.34
C GLY A 318 4.26 25.25 -19.83
N ARG A 319 3.06 24.66 -20.00
CA ARG A 319 1.80 25.17 -19.44
C ARG A 319 0.97 24.04 -18.83
N ASP A 320 0.23 24.33 -17.75
CA ASP A 320 -0.76 23.41 -17.16
C ASP A 320 -2.07 23.42 -17.98
N VAL A 321 -1.95 23.18 -19.28
CA VAL A 321 -3.05 23.24 -20.25
C VAL A 321 -3.06 21.97 -21.10
N MET A 322 -4.21 21.31 -21.13
CA MET A 322 -4.46 20.12 -21.94
C MET A 322 -5.22 20.53 -23.21
N VAL A 323 -4.72 20.17 -24.38
CA VAL A 323 -5.44 20.31 -25.65
C VAL A 323 -6.34 19.09 -25.83
N LEU A 324 -7.63 19.32 -26.03
CA LEU A 324 -8.58 18.31 -26.45
C LEU A 324 -8.77 18.43 -27.97
N LYS A 325 -8.48 17.36 -28.71
CA LYS A 325 -8.59 17.32 -30.17
C LYS A 325 -9.74 16.41 -30.58
N ALA A 326 -10.78 17.01 -31.15
CA ALA A 326 -11.89 16.28 -31.74
C ALA A 326 -11.72 16.21 -33.26
N ASP A 327 -11.85 15.00 -33.81
CA ASP A 327 -11.99 14.74 -35.25
C ASP A 327 -13.35 14.09 -35.48
N LEU A 328 -14.26 14.83 -36.12
CA LEU A 328 -15.66 14.46 -36.29
C LEU A 328 -16.00 14.47 -37.77
N GLY A 329 -16.01 13.28 -38.38
CA GLY A 329 -16.28 13.14 -39.81
C GLY A 329 -15.24 13.85 -40.68
N GLY A 330 -13.97 13.90 -40.24
CA GLY A 330 -12.88 14.60 -40.92
C GLY A 330 -12.76 16.09 -40.60
N LEU A 331 -13.70 16.65 -39.82
CA LEU A 331 -13.68 18.04 -39.37
C LEU A 331 -13.02 18.13 -38.00
N ARG A 332 -12.13 19.10 -37.83
CA ARG A 332 -11.38 19.27 -36.58
C ARG A 332 -11.87 20.42 -35.74
N ALA A 333 -12.03 20.18 -34.44
CA ALA A 333 -12.27 21.20 -33.43
C ALA A 333 -11.39 20.89 -32.22
N ASN A 334 -10.51 21.82 -31.88
CA ASN A 334 -9.61 21.68 -30.75
C ASN A 334 -9.98 22.70 -29.67
N TYR A 335 -9.85 22.30 -28.41
CA TYR A 335 -10.10 23.12 -27.24
C TYR A 335 -8.90 23.09 -26.30
N LEU A 336 -8.64 24.20 -25.61
CA LEU A 336 -7.75 24.19 -24.46
C LEU A 336 -8.58 23.99 -23.20
N LEU A 337 -8.23 22.95 -22.45
CA LEU A 337 -8.75 22.64 -21.13
C LEU A 337 -7.74 23.11 -20.09
N LEU A 338 -8.18 24.03 -19.24
CA LEU A 338 -7.41 24.56 -18.13
C LEU A 338 -8.02 24.02 -16.84
N ALA A 339 -7.37 23.01 -16.27
CA ALA A 339 -7.64 22.58 -14.91
C ALA A 339 -6.93 23.57 -13.97
N GLN A 340 -7.63 24.09 -12.96
CA GLN A 340 -7.05 25.08 -12.05
C GLN A 340 -6.04 24.48 -11.04
N ARG A 341 -5.48 23.28 -11.31
CA ARG A 341 -4.62 22.56 -10.36
C ARG A 341 -3.82 21.39 -10.93
N THR A 342 -2.83 20.98 -10.14
CA THR A 342 -2.02 19.78 -10.30
C THR A 342 -2.14 18.92 -9.03
N PRO A 343 -2.47 17.61 -9.12
CA PRO A 343 -2.65 16.83 -10.35
C PRO A 343 -3.99 17.13 -11.05
N ASN A 344 -4.00 16.94 -12.38
CA ASN A 344 -5.15 17.26 -13.23
C ASN A 344 -6.19 16.11 -13.21
N PRO A 345 -7.45 16.36 -12.80
CA PRO A 345 -8.51 15.33 -12.78
C PRO A 345 -8.84 14.71 -14.14
N PHE A 346 -8.55 15.41 -15.24
CA PHE A 346 -8.78 14.93 -16.60
C PHE A 346 -7.66 14.04 -17.12
N ASP A 347 -6.57 13.87 -16.35
CA ASP A 347 -5.62 12.79 -16.59
C ASP A 347 -6.20 11.45 -16.09
N LEU A 348 -6.95 10.80 -16.99
CA LEU A 348 -7.60 9.54 -16.69
C LEU A 348 -6.60 8.39 -16.45
N ALA A 349 -5.32 8.54 -16.82
CA ALA A 349 -4.32 7.49 -16.63
C ALA A 349 -4.18 7.11 -15.14
N VAL A 350 -4.27 8.09 -14.23
CA VAL A 350 -4.23 7.85 -12.79
C VAL A 350 -5.40 6.95 -12.36
N LEU A 351 -6.63 7.25 -12.80
CA LEU A 351 -7.82 6.44 -12.52
C LEU A 351 -7.74 5.06 -13.17
N ARG A 352 -7.18 4.96 -14.38
CA ARG A 352 -6.99 3.66 -15.08
C ARG A 352 -5.92 2.79 -14.41
N SER A 353 -4.90 3.41 -13.82
CA SER A 353 -3.82 2.71 -13.10
C SER A 353 -4.24 2.21 -11.72
N PHE A 354 -5.34 2.73 -11.16
CA PHE A 354 -5.78 2.38 -9.82
C PHE A 354 -6.36 0.96 -9.75
N ARG A 355 -5.57 0.04 -9.22
CA ARG A 355 -5.83 -1.41 -9.16
C ARG A 355 -5.44 -1.97 -7.80
N MET A 356 -6.40 -2.02 -6.88
CA MET A 356 -6.17 -2.63 -5.57
C MET A 356 -5.92 -4.14 -5.74
N PRO A 357 -4.88 -4.71 -5.10
CA PRO A 357 -4.59 -6.12 -5.20
C PRO A 357 -5.69 -6.96 -4.54
N VAL A 358 -5.89 -8.19 -5.01
CA VAL A 358 -6.93 -9.07 -4.43
C VAL A 358 -6.57 -9.48 -3.01
N GLN A 359 -5.29 -9.48 -2.64
CA GLN A 359 -4.79 -9.77 -1.29
C GLN A 359 -3.74 -8.70 -0.94
N LEU A 360 -3.56 -8.44 0.36
CA LEU A 360 -2.66 -7.40 0.87
C LEU A 360 -1.19 -7.60 0.50
#